data_AF-A0A3M0JN48-F1
#
_entry.id   AF-A0A3M0JN48-F1
#
_cell.length_a   1.000
_cell.length_b   1.000
_cell.length_c   1.000
_cell.angle_alpha   90.00
_cell.angle_beta   90.00
_cell.angle_gamma   90.00
#
_symmetry.space_group_name_H-M   'P 1'
#
loop_
_entity.id
_entity.type
_entity.pdbx_description
1 polymer ?
#
loop_
_entity_poly.entity_id
_entity_poly.type
_entity_poly.pdbx_seq_one_letter_code
_entity_poly.pdbx_strand_id
1 'polypeptide(L)'
;MGGVAGGVGFVNAPLTASEVRNFKKELGNLVEDPIGVSNQIDQFLGPNIYTWEEMNSILKILFSPEEGRMIHTAGMRIWERENRIGPPGDFKLPVVDPRWNPNREEDRRNMEDYRNLIVRGIKESVPRSNNTKLAFDSMQGKEETPATWLNRLKRNFQLYSNIDPDSPEGQILLKTQFVTKSWPDIRRKLEKIEDWQEKGINEFL
;
A
#
# COMPACT_ATOMS: atom_id res chain seq x y z
N MET A 1 6.34 -44.31 32.81
CA MET A 1 5.38 -43.95 31.76
C MET A 1 5.42 -42.44 31.60
N GLY A 2 6.06 -41.96 30.53
CA GLY A 2 6.25 -40.54 30.27
C GLY A 2 4.95 -39.92 29.76
N GLY A 3 4.50 -38.85 30.42
CA GLY A 3 3.29 -38.12 30.07
C GLY A 3 3.36 -37.56 28.66
N VAL A 4 2.24 -37.68 27.95
CA VAL A 4 2.01 -37.09 26.64
C VAL A 4 2.17 -35.58 26.77
N ALA A 5 3.16 -35.02 26.07
CA ALA A 5 3.26 -33.57 25.90
C ALA A 5 2.04 -33.13 25.08
N GLY A 6 1.07 -32.49 25.74
CA GLY A 6 -0.05 -31.84 25.08
C GLY A 6 0.50 -30.75 24.17
N GLY A 7 0.48 -31.00 22.85
CA GLY A 7 0.77 -29.97 21.87
C GLY A 7 -0.23 -28.85 22.01
N VAL A 8 0.24 -27.66 22.38
CA VAL A 8 -0.54 -26.43 22.33
C VAL A 8 -0.79 -26.15 20.85
N GLY A 9 -1.93 -26.60 20.33
CA GLY A 9 -2.34 -26.29 18.97
C GLY A 9 -2.58 -24.78 18.85
N PHE A 10 -2.03 -24.17 17.80
CA PHE A 10 -2.38 -22.80 17.44
C PHE A 10 -3.85 -22.77 17.02
N VAL A 11 -4.68 -22.01 17.75
CA VAL A 11 -6.10 -21.81 17.44
C VAL A 11 -6.29 -20.36 17.03
N ASN A 12 -6.19 -20.08 15.73
CA ASN A 12 -6.77 -18.85 15.18
C ASN A 12 -8.15 -19.20 14.64
N ALA A 13 -9.17 -18.41 15.00
CA ALA A 13 -10.48 -18.56 14.38
C ALA A 13 -10.39 -18.07 12.93
N PRO A 14 -10.72 -18.91 11.93
CA PRO A 14 -10.69 -18.49 10.53
C PRO A 14 -11.71 -17.38 10.29
N LEU A 15 -11.35 -16.41 9.44
CA LEU A 15 -12.31 -15.46 8.92
C LEU A 15 -13.38 -16.19 8.10
N THR A 16 -14.64 -15.91 8.40
CA THR A 16 -15.77 -16.45 7.66
C THR A 16 -15.89 -15.80 6.29
N ALA A 17 -16.41 -16.54 5.31
CA ALA A 17 -16.66 -15.98 3.98
C ALA A 17 -17.64 -14.80 4.00
N SER A 18 -18.53 -14.72 4.99
CA SER A 18 -19.42 -13.56 5.22
C SER A 18 -18.66 -12.33 5.68
N GLU A 19 -17.72 -12.45 6.62
CA GLU A 19 -16.90 -11.34 7.09
C GLU A 19 -16.06 -10.76 5.95
N VAL A 20 -15.40 -11.63 5.17
CA VAL A 20 -14.59 -11.21 4.02
C VAL A 20 -15.46 -10.54 2.95
N ARG A 21 -16.66 -11.07 2.66
CA ARG A 21 -17.59 -10.45 1.71
C ARG A 21 -18.13 -9.10 2.18
N ASN A 22 -18.36 -8.94 3.48
CA ASN A 22 -18.78 -7.66 4.04
C ASN A 22 -17.64 -6.64 3.97
N PHE A 23 -16.42 -7.04 4.34
CA PHE A 23 -15.24 -6.20 4.20
C PHE A 23 -14.99 -5.79 2.74
N LYS A 24 -15.17 -6.68 1.76
CA LYS A 24 -15.05 -6.34 0.33
C LYS A 24 -15.96 -5.19 -0.11
N LYS A 25 -17.12 -4.99 0.53
CA LYS A 25 -18.01 -3.86 0.20
C LYS A 25 -17.45 -2.51 0.63
N GLU A 26 -16.59 -2.50 1.64
CA GLU A 26 -15.94 -1.30 2.20
C GLU A 26 -14.52 -1.10 1.68
N LEU A 27 -13.94 -2.14 1.08
CA LEU A 27 -12.60 -2.11 0.50
C LEU A 27 -12.53 -1.10 -0.64
N GLY A 28 -11.51 -0.22 -0.58
CA GLY A 28 -11.24 0.74 -1.65
C GLY A 28 -10.89 0.08 -2.99
N ASN A 29 -10.77 0.90 -4.03
CA ASN A 29 -10.31 0.46 -5.34
C ASN A 29 -8.78 0.33 -5.34
N LEU A 30 -8.26 -0.86 -5.68
CA LEU A 30 -6.81 -1.13 -5.68
C LEU A 30 -6.03 -0.20 -6.62
N VAL A 31 -6.57 0.06 -7.81
CA VAL A 31 -5.92 0.90 -8.81
C VAL A 31 -5.95 2.36 -8.38
N GLU A 32 -7.05 2.83 -7.79
CA GLU A 32 -7.14 4.21 -7.33
C GLU A 32 -6.27 4.49 -6.10
N ASP A 33 -6.30 3.62 -5.08
CA ASP A 33 -5.56 3.81 -3.82
C ASP A 33 -4.97 2.49 -3.28
N PRO A 34 -3.85 1.99 -3.85
CA PRO A 34 -3.24 0.74 -3.40
C PRO A 34 -2.69 0.83 -1.97
N ILE A 35 -2.38 2.03 -1.49
CA ILE A 35 -1.84 2.24 -0.14
C ILE A 35 -2.96 2.17 0.88
N GLY A 36 -4.08 2.86 0.64
CA GLY A 36 -5.28 2.75 1.47
C GLY A 36 -5.78 1.32 1.54
N VAL A 37 -5.87 0.63 0.39
CA VAL A 37 -6.28 -0.78 0.33
C VAL A 37 -5.32 -1.69 1.10
N SER A 38 -4.01 -1.48 1.00
CA SER A 38 -3.01 -2.22 1.78
C SER A 38 -3.21 -2.02 3.29
N ASN A 39 -3.42 -0.79 3.75
CA ASN A 39 -3.66 -0.49 5.16
C ASN A 39 -4.98 -1.10 5.67
N GLN A 40 -6.06 -1.02 4.89
CA GLN A 40 -7.36 -1.63 5.23
C GLN A 40 -7.23 -3.15 5.40
N ILE A 41 -6.49 -3.82 4.50
CA ILE A 41 -6.28 -5.27 4.56
C ILE A 41 -5.38 -5.65 5.72
N ASP A 42 -4.30 -4.91 5.98
CA ASP A 42 -3.41 -5.18 7.11
C ASP A 42 -4.18 -5.10 8.44
N GLN A 43 -5.05 -4.10 8.59
CA GLN A 43 -5.93 -3.94 9.74
C GLN A 43 -6.98 -5.05 9.84
N PHE A 44 -7.61 -5.41 8.72
CA PHE A 44 -8.63 -6.47 8.67
C PHE A 44 -8.06 -7.85 9.02
N LEU A 45 -6.88 -8.17 8.50
CA LEU A 45 -6.19 -9.42 8.81
C LEU A 45 -5.66 -9.44 10.25
N GLY A 46 -5.30 -8.28 10.80
CA GLY A 46 -4.73 -8.16 12.13
C GLY A 46 -3.41 -8.93 12.28
N PRO A 47 -2.98 -9.20 13.52
CA PRO A 47 -1.74 -9.94 13.81
C PRO A 47 -1.89 -11.47 13.66
N ASN A 48 -3.00 -11.95 13.10
CA ASN A 48 -3.29 -13.38 13.00
C ASN A 48 -2.42 -14.05 11.93
N ILE A 49 -2.09 -15.32 12.20
CA ILE A 49 -1.46 -16.22 11.23
C ILE A 49 -2.57 -16.95 10.50
N TYR A 50 -2.55 -16.89 9.17
CA TYR A 50 -3.48 -17.57 8.30
C TYR A 50 -2.73 -18.64 7.52
N THR A 51 -3.35 -19.81 7.36
CA THR A 51 -2.85 -20.84 6.46
C THR A 51 -2.86 -20.35 5.01
N TRP A 52 -2.11 -21.03 4.15
CA TRP A 52 -2.09 -20.73 2.73
C TRP A 52 -3.50 -20.80 2.10
N GLU A 53 -4.32 -21.79 2.48
CA GLU A 53 -5.69 -21.94 1.98
C GLU A 53 -6.61 -20.80 2.43
N GLU A 54 -6.53 -20.39 3.70
CA GLU A 54 -7.31 -19.28 4.24
C GLU A 54 -6.95 -17.97 3.54
N MET A 55 -5.65 -17.65 3.43
CA MET A 55 -5.20 -16.45 2.73
C MET A 55 -5.64 -16.44 1.27
N ASN A 56 -5.50 -17.56 0.55
CA ASN A 56 -5.95 -17.64 -0.84
C ASN A 56 -7.46 -17.50 -0.99
N SER A 57 -8.23 -18.03 -0.05
CA SER A 57 -9.68 -17.89 -0.04
C SER A 57 -10.10 -16.43 0.20
N ILE A 58 -9.43 -15.75 1.14
CA ILE A 58 -9.62 -14.31 1.39
C ILE A 58 -9.32 -13.52 0.10
N LEU A 59 -8.13 -13.71 -0.48
CA LEU A 59 -7.70 -12.96 -1.66
C LEU A 59 -8.62 -13.18 -2.87
N LYS A 60 -9.12 -14.40 -3.09
CA LYS A 60 -10.08 -14.69 -4.17
C LYS A 60 -11.43 -14.01 -4.01
N ILE A 61 -11.85 -13.71 -2.78
CA ILE A 61 -13.05 -12.91 -2.52
C ILE A 61 -12.75 -11.42 -2.70
N LEU A 62 -11.56 -10.98 -2.26
CA LEU A 62 -11.21 -9.56 -2.24
C LEU A 62 -10.79 -9.00 -3.59
N PHE A 63 -10.18 -9.80 -4.46
CA PHE A 63 -9.54 -9.32 -5.69
C PHE A 63 -9.95 -10.12 -6.91
N SER A 64 -9.99 -9.42 -8.04
CA SER A 64 -10.08 -10.07 -9.35
C SER A 64 -8.80 -10.86 -9.66
N PRO A 65 -8.84 -11.80 -10.61
CA PRO A 65 -7.64 -12.54 -11.02
C PRO A 65 -6.49 -11.64 -11.52
N GLU A 66 -6.80 -10.49 -12.13
CA GLU A 66 -5.79 -9.55 -12.60
C GLU A 66 -5.12 -8.82 -11.45
N GLU A 67 -5.91 -8.26 -10.53
CA GLU A 67 -5.40 -7.63 -9.31
C GLU A 67 -4.56 -8.62 -8.49
N GLY A 68 -5.02 -9.87 -8.37
CA GLY A 68 -4.26 -10.94 -7.71
C GLY A 68 -2.89 -11.19 -8.37
N ARG A 69 -2.80 -11.21 -9.70
CA ARG A 69 -1.53 -11.33 -10.43
C ARG A 69 -0.60 -10.15 -10.18
N MET A 70 -1.13 -8.93 -10.17
CA MET A 70 -0.36 -7.72 -9.88
C MET A 70 0.23 -7.76 -8.47
N ILE A 71 -0.59 -8.08 -7.48
CA ILE A 71 -0.20 -8.20 -6.07
C ILE A 71 0.90 -9.25 -5.90
N HIS A 72 0.70 -10.43 -6.49
CA HIS A 72 1.65 -11.54 -6.42
C HIS A 72 3.00 -11.18 -7.05
N THR A 73 2.98 -10.60 -8.24
CA THR A 73 4.20 -10.15 -8.95
C THR A 73 4.96 -9.10 -8.15
N ALA A 74 4.25 -8.13 -7.57
CA ALA A 74 4.87 -7.10 -6.72
C ALA A 74 5.48 -7.71 -5.46
N GLY A 75 4.77 -8.62 -4.79
CA GLY A 75 5.27 -9.35 -3.63
C GLY A 75 6.56 -10.12 -3.92
N MET A 76 6.66 -10.81 -5.06
CA MET A 76 7.88 -11.53 -5.44
C MET A 76 9.06 -10.58 -5.66
N ARG A 77 8.84 -9.48 -6.38
CA ARG A 77 9.88 -8.45 -6.60
C ARG A 77 10.38 -7.84 -5.30
N ILE A 78 9.48 -7.63 -4.33
CA ILE A 78 9.83 -7.15 -2.99
C ILE A 78 10.76 -8.15 -2.31
N TRP A 79 10.36 -9.43 -2.28
CA TRP A 79 11.16 -10.48 -1.66
C TRP A 79 12.55 -10.59 -2.28
N GLU A 80 12.63 -10.68 -3.61
CA GLU A 80 13.89 -10.83 -4.35
C GLU A 80 14.84 -9.66 -4.16
N ARG A 81 14.30 -8.43 -4.09
CA ARG A 81 15.07 -7.21 -3.83
C ARG A 81 15.72 -7.25 -2.45
N GLU A 82 15.02 -7.78 -1.45
CA GLU A 82 15.45 -7.81 -0.05
C GLU A 82 16.28 -9.06 0.29
N ASN A 83 16.10 -10.14 -0.47
CA ASN A 83 16.68 -11.45 -0.20
C ASN A 83 17.47 -11.97 -1.40
N ARG A 84 18.49 -11.19 -1.83
CA ARG A 84 19.30 -11.49 -3.03
C ARG A 84 19.98 -12.86 -3.06
N ILE A 85 20.24 -13.45 -1.88
CA ILE A 85 20.90 -14.76 -1.71
C ILE A 85 19.89 -15.81 -1.19
N GLY A 86 18.65 -15.41 -0.91
CA GLY A 86 17.60 -16.26 -0.36
C GLY A 86 16.95 -17.16 -1.42
N PRO A 87 15.95 -17.97 -1.01
CA PRO A 87 15.14 -18.71 -1.97
C PRO A 87 14.42 -17.76 -2.93
N PRO A 88 14.03 -18.22 -4.14
CA PRO A 88 13.31 -17.38 -5.08
C PRO A 88 11.94 -16.94 -4.55
N GLY A 89 11.37 -15.88 -5.15
CA GLY A 89 10.11 -15.29 -4.69
C GLY A 89 8.92 -16.26 -4.69
N ASP A 90 8.87 -17.21 -5.62
CA ASP A 90 7.82 -18.21 -5.73
C ASP A 90 7.78 -19.21 -4.56
N PHE A 91 8.92 -19.42 -3.88
CA PHE A 91 8.97 -20.21 -2.64
C PHE A 91 8.23 -19.52 -1.49
N LYS A 92 8.30 -18.18 -1.44
CA LYS A 92 7.65 -17.36 -0.40
C LYS A 92 6.26 -16.90 -0.77
N LEU A 93 5.93 -16.86 -2.06
CA LEU A 93 4.60 -16.60 -2.59
C LEU A 93 4.17 -17.77 -3.49
N PRO A 94 3.95 -18.98 -2.94
CA PRO A 94 3.57 -20.12 -3.75
C PRO A 94 2.16 -19.96 -4.32
N VAL A 95 1.99 -20.31 -5.60
CA VAL A 95 0.71 -20.31 -6.32
C VAL A 95 -0.08 -21.61 -6.10
N VAL A 96 0.61 -22.67 -5.68
CA VAL A 96 0.04 -23.97 -5.31
C VAL A 96 0.20 -24.19 -3.82
N ASP A 97 -0.62 -25.06 -3.23
CA ASP A 97 -0.54 -25.36 -1.80
C ASP A 97 0.85 -25.90 -1.41
N PRO A 98 1.60 -25.17 -0.57
CA PRO A 98 2.93 -25.59 -0.13
C PRO A 98 2.87 -26.65 0.99
N ARG A 99 1.69 -27.00 1.50
CA ARG A 99 1.46 -27.94 2.62
C ARG A 99 2.16 -27.51 3.91
N TRP A 100 2.24 -26.21 4.16
CA TRP A 100 2.79 -25.67 5.39
C TRP A 100 1.96 -26.12 6.60
N ASN A 101 2.63 -26.70 7.60
CA ASN A 101 2.00 -27.17 8.82
C ASN A 101 2.04 -26.07 9.90
N PRO A 102 0.90 -25.58 10.40
CA PRO A 102 0.88 -24.52 11.42
C PRO A 102 1.53 -24.93 12.75
N ASN A 103 1.76 -26.22 13.00
CA ASN A 103 2.46 -26.70 14.18
C ASN A 103 4.00 -26.71 14.03
N ARG A 104 4.53 -26.42 12.84
CA ARG A 104 5.97 -26.31 12.59
C ARG A 104 6.39 -24.85 12.55
N GLU A 105 7.39 -24.51 13.35
CA GLU A 105 7.90 -23.14 13.46
C GLU A 105 8.29 -22.51 12.11
N GLU A 106 9.00 -23.27 11.29
CA GLU A 106 9.46 -22.81 9.98
C GLU A 106 8.30 -22.52 9.03
N ASP A 107 7.28 -23.37 9.06
CA ASP A 107 6.08 -23.23 8.23
C ASP A 107 5.24 -22.03 8.71
N ARG A 108 5.18 -21.76 10.02
CA ARG A 108 4.55 -20.54 10.55
C ARG A 108 5.26 -19.28 10.06
N ARG A 109 6.59 -19.25 10.07
CA ARG A 109 7.35 -18.14 9.49
C ARG A 109 7.03 -17.96 8.00
N ASN A 110 6.90 -19.05 7.26
CA ASN A 110 6.50 -18.97 5.85
C ASN A 110 5.07 -18.40 5.67
N MET A 111 4.12 -18.75 6.53
CA MET A 111 2.77 -18.17 6.52
C MET A 111 2.78 -16.66 6.86
N GLU A 112 3.59 -16.26 7.84
CA GLU A 112 3.80 -14.85 8.21
C GLU A 112 4.43 -14.06 7.06
N ASP A 113 5.48 -14.61 6.43
CA ASP A 113 6.12 -14.03 5.25
C ASP A 113 5.11 -13.89 4.10
N TYR A 114 4.29 -14.91 3.85
CA TYR A 114 3.26 -14.89 2.82
C TYR A 114 2.24 -13.76 3.06
N ARG A 115 1.68 -13.66 4.28
CA ARG A 115 0.78 -12.56 4.66
C ARG A 115 1.46 -11.20 4.45
N ASN A 116 2.67 -11.02 4.95
CA ASN A 116 3.39 -9.75 4.89
C ASN A 116 3.72 -9.36 3.44
N LEU A 117 4.19 -10.29 2.63
CA LEU A 117 4.49 -10.06 1.22
C LEU A 117 3.24 -9.76 0.40
N ILE A 118 2.09 -10.34 0.73
CA ILE A 118 0.80 -10.00 0.12
C ILE A 118 0.40 -8.56 0.47
N VAL A 119 0.42 -8.18 1.74
CA VAL A 119 0.07 -6.81 2.18
C VAL A 119 0.97 -5.77 1.53
N ARG A 120 2.28 -6.05 1.46
CA ARG A 120 3.25 -5.16 0.80
C ARG A 120 3.13 -5.21 -0.72
N GLY A 121 2.81 -6.37 -1.28
CA GLY A 121 2.53 -6.57 -2.70
C GLY A 121 1.35 -5.72 -3.14
N ILE A 122 0.27 -5.65 -2.37
CA ILE A 122 -0.87 -4.73 -2.61
C ILE A 122 -0.37 -3.28 -2.72
N LYS A 123 0.47 -2.85 -1.79
CA LYS A 123 1.01 -1.49 -1.74
C LYS A 123 1.86 -1.13 -2.97
N GLU A 124 2.62 -2.07 -3.52
CA GLU A 124 3.50 -1.88 -4.70
C GLU A 124 2.90 -2.44 -6.01
N SER A 125 1.67 -2.95 -5.98
CA SER A 125 1.06 -3.66 -7.11
C SER A 125 0.77 -2.77 -8.31
N VAL A 126 0.45 -1.50 -8.04
CA VAL A 126 0.14 -0.51 -9.06
C VAL A 126 1.36 0.40 -9.25
N PRO A 127 1.90 0.52 -10.48
CA PRO A 127 2.98 1.44 -10.75
C PRO A 127 2.58 2.86 -10.35
N ARG A 128 3.47 3.56 -9.64
CA ARG A 128 3.20 4.95 -9.19
C ARG A 128 2.76 5.84 -10.35
N SER A 129 3.38 5.70 -11.52
CA SER A 129 3.02 6.44 -12.74
C SER A 129 1.55 6.33 -13.15
N ASN A 130 0.83 5.30 -12.72
CA ASN A 130 -0.59 5.09 -13.06
C ASN A 130 -1.55 5.80 -12.10
N ASN A 131 -1.07 6.31 -10.95
CA ASN A 131 -1.90 6.95 -9.92
C ASN A 131 -1.86 8.48 -10.00
N THR A 132 -1.92 9.01 -11.23
CA THR A 132 -1.83 10.46 -11.52
C THR A 132 -2.90 11.26 -10.77
N LYS A 133 -4.12 10.72 -10.64
CA LYS A 133 -5.21 11.35 -9.89
C LYS A 133 -4.83 11.60 -8.42
N LEU A 134 -4.26 10.61 -7.73
CA LEU A 134 -3.80 10.82 -6.35
C LEU A 134 -2.55 11.70 -6.27
N ALA A 135 -1.67 11.61 -7.27
CA ALA A 135 -0.46 12.44 -7.32
C ALA A 135 -0.75 13.94 -7.55
N PHE A 136 -1.73 14.26 -8.42
CA PHE A 136 -1.87 15.61 -8.99
C PHE A 136 -3.26 16.24 -8.90
N ASP A 137 -4.33 15.48 -8.58
CA ASP A 137 -5.70 16.02 -8.55
C ASP A 137 -6.21 16.38 -7.14
N SER A 138 -5.36 16.31 -6.13
CA SER A 138 -5.70 16.81 -4.82
C SER A 138 -5.82 18.35 -4.82
N MET A 139 -6.76 18.89 -4.03
CA MET A 139 -6.91 20.33 -3.80
C MET A 139 -6.70 20.67 -2.34
N GLN A 140 -6.26 21.90 -2.07
CA GLN A 140 -6.17 22.43 -0.72
C GLN A 140 -7.56 22.55 -0.10
N GLY A 141 -7.71 22.05 1.12
CA GLY A 141 -8.95 22.21 1.89
C GLY A 141 -9.17 23.67 2.31
N LYS A 142 -10.43 24.10 2.43
CA LYS A 142 -10.78 25.47 2.85
C LYS A 142 -10.11 25.90 4.16
N GLU A 143 -10.02 24.99 5.12
CA GLU A 143 -9.44 25.24 6.45
C GLU A 143 -8.01 24.67 6.57
N GLU A 144 -7.43 24.18 5.47
CA GLU A 144 -6.09 23.59 5.45
C GLU A 144 -5.04 24.68 5.24
N THR A 145 -4.05 24.75 6.13
CA THR A 145 -2.98 25.76 6.01
C THR A 145 -2.11 25.49 4.77
N PRO A 146 -1.48 26.53 4.18
CA PRO A 146 -0.51 26.37 3.09
C PRO A 146 0.59 25.34 3.40
N ALA A 147 1.12 25.32 4.63
CA ALA A 147 2.15 24.36 5.03
C ALA A 147 1.63 22.92 5.08
N THR A 148 0.42 22.70 5.60
CA THR A 148 -0.22 21.37 5.61
C THR A 148 -0.47 20.89 4.17
N TRP A 149 -0.97 21.79 3.31
CA TRP A 149 -1.18 21.52 1.89
C TRP A 149 0.11 21.10 1.18
N LEU A 150 1.19 21.86 1.36
CA LEU A 150 2.50 21.54 0.77
C LEU A 150 3.00 20.16 1.20
N ASN A 151 2.92 19.85 2.49
CA ASN A 151 3.36 18.56 3.02
C ASN A 151 2.55 17.40 2.45
N ARG A 152 1.23 17.57 2.32
CA ARG A 152 0.37 16.56 1.71
C ARG A 152 0.67 16.38 0.22
N LEU A 153 0.92 17.46 -0.51
CA LEU A 153 1.27 17.41 -1.93
C LEU A 153 2.63 16.72 -2.16
N LYS A 154 3.66 17.04 -1.35
CA LYS A 154 4.96 16.32 -1.37
C LYS A 154 4.78 14.83 -1.10
N ARG A 155 3.96 14.48 -0.09
CA ARG A 155 3.65 13.09 0.22
C ARG A 155 2.95 12.38 -0.94
N ASN A 156 2.03 13.04 -1.63
CA ASN A 156 1.37 12.47 -2.80
C ASN A 156 2.36 12.18 -3.94
N PHE A 157 3.32 13.06 -4.20
CA PHE A 157 4.36 12.81 -5.21
C PHE A 157 5.22 11.60 -4.84
N GLN A 158 5.66 11.51 -3.59
CA GLN A 158 6.48 10.39 -3.11
C GLN A 158 5.75 9.05 -3.18
N LEU A 159 4.45 9.04 -2.90
CA LEU A 159 3.64 7.84 -2.83
C LEU A 159 3.09 7.39 -4.20
N TYR A 160 2.71 8.35 -5.05
CA TYR A 160 1.90 8.11 -6.24
C TYR A 160 2.53 8.67 -7.53
N SER A 161 3.78 9.14 -7.50
CA SER A 161 4.52 9.53 -8.70
C SER A 161 5.92 8.92 -8.70
N ASN A 162 6.51 8.81 -9.89
CA ASN A 162 7.93 8.50 -10.06
C ASN A 162 8.80 9.78 -10.05
N ILE A 163 8.17 10.96 -10.01
CA ILE A 163 8.85 12.25 -9.96
C ILE A 163 9.31 12.48 -8.52
N ASP A 164 10.63 12.59 -8.33
CA ASP A 164 11.20 13.01 -7.07
C ASP A 164 10.82 14.47 -6.80
N PRO A 165 10.07 14.78 -5.71
CA PRO A 165 9.66 16.14 -5.41
C PRO A 165 10.85 17.08 -5.17
N ASP A 166 12.04 16.56 -4.86
CA ASP A 166 13.25 17.35 -4.62
C ASP A 166 14.12 17.50 -5.90
N SER A 167 13.76 16.89 -7.03
CA SER A 167 14.40 17.15 -8.32
C SER A 167 14.00 18.52 -8.89
N PRO A 168 14.77 19.09 -9.85
CA PRO A 168 14.39 20.34 -10.51
C PRO A 168 13.00 20.30 -11.15
N GLU A 169 12.69 19.22 -11.87
CA GLU A 169 11.39 19.00 -12.51
C GLU A 169 10.28 18.82 -11.46
N GLY A 170 10.58 18.08 -10.38
CA GLY A 170 9.68 17.88 -9.25
C GLY A 170 9.31 19.18 -8.55
N GLN A 171 10.27 20.05 -8.29
CA GLN A 171 10.05 21.36 -7.67
C GLN A 171 9.19 22.28 -8.55
N ILE A 172 9.42 22.30 -9.87
CA ILE A 172 8.59 23.07 -10.81
C ILE A 172 7.13 22.58 -10.76
N LEU A 173 6.93 21.26 -10.83
CA LEU A 173 5.60 20.68 -10.83
C LEU A 173 4.91 20.85 -9.47
N LEU A 174 5.64 20.64 -8.37
CA LEU A 174 5.15 20.82 -7.01
C LEU A 174 4.66 22.26 -6.79
N LYS A 175 5.44 23.25 -7.23
CA LYS A 175 5.08 24.66 -7.15
C LYS A 175 3.86 25.01 -7.99
N THR A 176 3.82 24.49 -9.22
CA THR A 176 2.67 24.68 -10.12
C THR A 176 1.39 24.11 -9.52
N GLN A 177 1.44 22.87 -9.00
CA GLN A 177 0.30 22.23 -8.36
C GLN A 177 -0.10 22.96 -7.07
N PHE A 178 0.88 23.38 -6.26
CA PHE A 178 0.62 24.12 -5.03
C PHE A 178 -0.24 25.36 -5.29
N VAL A 179 0.16 26.20 -6.25
CA VAL A 179 -0.57 27.44 -6.59
C VAL A 179 -1.91 27.14 -7.27
N THR A 180 -1.94 26.27 -8.29
CA THR A 180 -3.14 26.05 -9.10
C THR A 180 -4.26 25.33 -8.35
N LYS A 181 -3.90 24.47 -7.39
CA LYS A 181 -4.82 23.67 -6.57
C LYS A 181 -5.03 24.24 -5.16
N SER A 182 -4.44 25.39 -4.85
CA SER A 182 -4.71 26.14 -3.62
C SER A 182 -6.16 26.63 -3.55
N TRP A 183 -6.67 26.82 -2.33
CA TRP A 183 -8.02 27.33 -2.12
C TRP A 183 -8.17 28.74 -2.76
N PRO A 184 -9.33 29.13 -3.31
CA PRO A 184 -9.42 30.28 -4.21
C PRO A 184 -8.96 31.64 -3.65
N ASP A 185 -9.00 31.86 -2.34
CA ASP A 185 -8.51 33.08 -1.70
C ASP A 185 -6.97 33.10 -1.58
N ILE A 186 -6.36 31.96 -1.23
CA ILE A 186 -4.91 31.74 -1.17
C ILE A 186 -4.35 31.81 -2.59
N ARG A 187 -4.95 31.08 -3.54
CA ARG A 187 -4.55 31.09 -4.95
C ARG A 187 -4.54 32.51 -5.52
N ARG A 188 -5.58 33.31 -5.26
CA ARG A 188 -5.65 34.73 -5.67
C ARG A 188 -4.54 35.59 -5.08
N LYS A 189 -4.04 35.27 -3.88
CA LYS A 189 -2.89 35.97 -3.28
C LYS A 189 -1.59 35.53 -3.93
N LEU A 190 -1.42 34.24 -4.19
CA LEU A 190 -0.22 33.67 -4.81
C LEU A 190 -0.06 34.14 -6.27
N GLU A 191 -1.14 34.17 -7.04
CA GLU A 191 -1.13 34.63 -8.45
C GLU A 191 -0.79 36.13 -8.60
N LYS A 192 -0.89 36.93 -7.53
CA LYS A 192 -0.50 38.35 -7.53
C LYS A 192 0.98 38.57 -7.26
N ILE A 193 1.71 37.54 -6.85
CA ILE A 193 3.14 37.65 -6.62
C ILE A 193 3.82 37.66 -7.99
N GLU A 194 4.48 38.77 -8.33
CA GLU A 194 5.32 38.86 -9.53
C GLU A 194 6.35 37.73 -9.53
N ASP A 195 6.48 37.10 -10.70
CA ASP A 195 7.43 36.03 -10.96
C ASP A 195 7.43 34.93 -9.89
N TRP A 196 6.24 34.57 -9.39
CA TRP A 196 6.10 33.46 -8.42
C TRP A 196 6.69 32.14 -8.96
N GLN A 197 6.81 32.00 -10.28
CA GLN A 197 7.51 30.88 -10.93
C GLN A 197 9.02 30.86 -10.68
N GLU A 198 9.63 31.97 -10.27
CA GLU A 198 11.06 32.06 -9.92
C GLU A 198 11.29 31.98 -8.41
N LYS A 199 10.24 32.22 -7.61
CA LYS A 199 10.30 32.17 -6.15
C LYS A 199 10.39 30.75 -5.58
N GLY A 200 10.99 30.65 -4.40
CA GLY A 200 11.03 29.42 -3.63
C GLY A 200 9.66 29.10 -3.03
N ILE A 201 9.27 27.82 -3.02
CA ILE A 201 7.96 27.40 -2.51
C ILE A 201 7.73 27.73 -1.02
N ASN A 202 8.81 27.87 -0.24
CA ASN A 202 8.76 28.27 1.16
C ASN A 202 8.34 29.75 1.34
N GLU A 203 8.43 30.58 0.31
CA GLU A 203 7.96 31.97 0.34
C GLU A 203 6.42 32.07 0.26
N PHE A 204 5.73 30.95 0.07
CA PHE A 204 4.27 30.88 -0.07
C PHE A 204 3.54 30.36 1.18
N LEU A 205 4.29 30.04 2.24
CA LEU A 205 3.78 29.46 3.49
C LEU A 205 3.44 30.55 4.50
#